data_AF-A0A0G1RW41-F1
#
_entry.id   AF-A0A0G1RW41-F1
#
_cell.length_a   1.000
_cell.length_b   1.000
_cell.length_c   1.000
_cell.angle_alpha   90.00
_cell.angle_beta   90.00
_cell.angle_gamma   90.00
#
_symmetry.space_group_name_H-M   'P 1'
#
loop_
_entity.id
_entity.type
_entity.pdbx_description
1 polymer ?
#
loop_
_entity_poly.entity_id
_entity_poly.type
_entity_poly.pdbx_seq_one_letter_code
_entity_poly.pdbx_strand_id
1 'polypeptide(L)'
;MDFSLPKRPWWGYVEEDIRELLLTAQLLINKVGGWEEKFHDYAFVVFPAAKAYEGFLKKLFLDLGWITENDYFGKRFRIGKALNPSLEPELRQREGVYDKIVEFCRGRELADELWEVWKQARNSTFHWFGFPRRKMPFRMTRPKKKWPWLSRRWTRPLRSVK
;
A
#
# COMPACT_ATOMS: atom_id res chain seq x y z
N MET A 1 1.29 14.99 -14.27
CA MET A 1 -0.05 14.94 -13.65
C MET A 1 0.01 15.84 -12.42
N ASP A 2 -0.82 16.88 -12.35
CA ASP A 2 -0.89 17.71 -11.15
C ASP A 2 -1.72 16.96 -10.09
N PHE A 3 -1.01 16.25 -9.22
CA PHE A 3 -1.59 15.41 -8.17
C PHE A 3 -1.04 15.93 -6.85
N SER A 4 -1.69 16.96 -6.29
CA SER A 4 -1.29 17.53 -5.01
C SER A 4 -1.66 16.56 -3.88
N LEU A 5 -0.69 15.73 -3.47
CA LEU A 5 -0.79 14.80 -2.34
C LEU A 5 -1.16 15.51 -1.02
N PRO A 6 -0.60 16.70 -0.69
CA PRO A 6 -0.93 17.41 0.54
C PRO A 6 -2.40 17.82 0.69
N LYS A 7 -3.15 17.92 -0.42
CA LYS A 7 -4.58 18.27 -0.40
C LYS A 7 -5.50 17.08 -0.11
N ARG A 8 -4.96 15.87 0.07
CA ARG A 8 -5.77 14.67 0.29
C ARG A 8 -6.29 14.63 1.74
N PRO A 9 -7.55 14.19 1.98
CA PRO A 9 -8.13 14.16 3.33
C PRO A 9 -7.33 13.34 4.35
N TRP A 10 -6.65 12.29 3.88
CA TRP A 10 -5.83 11.41 4.71
C TRP A 10 -4.39 11.91 4.92
N TRP A 11 -4.00 13.05 4.31
CA TRP A 11 -2.63 13.53 4.39
C TRP A 11 -2.18 13.83 5.82
N GLY A 12 -3.08 14.35 6.66
CA GLY A 12 -2.80 14.59 8.08
C GLY A 12 -2.77 13.33 8.95
N TYR A 13 -3.26 12.20 8.43
CA TYR A 13 -3.28 10.92 9.15
C TYR A 13 -1.96 10.16 9.03
N VAL A 14 -1.25 10.32 7.90
CA VAL A 14 0.02 9.63 7.66
C VAL A 14 1.19 10.36 8.32
N GLU A 15 2.13 9.59 8.86
CA GLU A 15 3.36 10.09 9.48
C GLU A 15 4.24 10.83 8.46
N GLU A 16 5.18 11.63 8.97
CA GLU A 16 6.08 12.46 8.14
C GLU A 16 6.91 11.64 7.15
N ASP A 17 7.51 10.56 7.62
CA ASP A 17 8.32 9.66 6.79
C ASP A 17 7.50 9.00 5.64
N ILE A 18 6.25 8.61 5.91
CA ILE A 18 5.32 8.10 4.89
C ILE A 18 5.00 9.20 3.87
N ARG A 19 4.78 10.44 4.31
CA ARG A 19 4.53 11.59 3.43
C ARG A 19 5.73 11.87 2.52
N GLU A 20 6.94 11.84 3.06
CA GLU A 20 8.18 12.02 2.29
C GLU A 20 8.35 10.94 1.22
N LEU A 21 8.06 9.68 1.54
CA LEU A 21 8.09 8.59 0.56
C LEU A 21 7.10 8.81 -0.60
N LEU A 22 5.89 9.30 -0.31
CA LEU A 22 4.88 9.60 -1.33
C LEU A 22 5.32 10.79 -2.21
N LEU A 23 5.88 11.84 -1.61
CA LEU A 23 6.44 12.98 -2.36
C LEU A 23 7.62 12.55 -3.24
N THR A 24 8.47 11.65 -2.74
CA THR A 24 9.59 11.08 -3.49
C THR A 24 9.08 10.30 -4.71
N ALA A 25 8.07 9.44 -4.54
CA ALA A 25 7.46 8.74 -5.68
C ALA A 25 6.87 9.73 -6.70
N GLN A 26 6.19 10.79 -6.24
CA GLN A 26 5.63 11.83 -7.08
C GLN A 26 6.71 12.64 -7.82
N LEU A 27 7.87 12.85 -7.21
CA LEU A 27 9.02 13.49 -7.85
C LEU A 27 9.61 12.58 -8.93
N LEU A 28 9.88 11.32 -8.60
CA LEU A 28 10.48 10.35 -9.52
C LEU A 28 9.62 10.14 -10.76
N ILE A 29 8.30 9.95 -10.59
CA ILE A 29 7.40 9.73 -11.73
C ILE A 29 7.33 10.94 -12.68
N ASN A 30 7.50 12.15 -12.14
CA ASN A 30 7.51 13.39 -12.92
C ASN A 30 8.85 13.61 -13.63
N LYS A 31 9.98 13.23 -13.02
CA LYS A 31 11.32 13.45 -13.58
C LYS A 31 11.78 12.37 -14.56
N VAL A 32 11.52 11.10 -14.25
CA VAL A 32 12.12 9.96 -14.97
C VAL A 32 11.76 9.90 -16.46
N GLY A 33 10.62 10.50 -16.86
CA GLY A 33 10.25 10.61 -18.26
C GLY A 33 11.15 11.53 -19.09
N GLY A 34 11.82 12.48 -18.44
CA GLY A 34 12.73 13.45 -19.06
C GLY A 34 14.20 13.05 -19.01
N TRP A 35 14.54 11.88 -18.45
CA TRP A 35 15.91 11.38 -18.45
C TRP A 35 16.29 10.90 -19.85
N GLU A 36 17.55 11.14 -20.25
CA GLU A 36 18.08 10.65 -21.52
C GLU A 36 18.20 9.13 -21.49
N GLU A 37 18.69 8.61 -20.37
CA GLU A 37 18.84 7.19 -20.12
C GLU A 37 17.49 6.49 -19.99
N LYS A 38 17.39 5.31 -20.61
CA LYS A 38 16.24 4.42 -20.49
C LYS A 38 16.62 3.19 -19.71
N PHE A 39 15.88 2.93 -18.64
CA PHE A 39 16.07 1.76 -17.79
C PHE A 39 15.24 0.60 -18.31
N HIS A 40 15.74 -0.62 -18.11
CA HIS A 40 14.98 -1.83 -18.41
C HIS A 40 13.90 -2.14 -17.37
N ASP A 41 14.02 -1.58 -16.17
CA ASP A 41 13.06 -1.71 -15.08
C ASP A 41 12.93 -0.38 -14.33
N TYR A 42 11.69 0.07 -14.13
CA TYR A 42 11.36 1.29 -13.40
C TYR A 42 10.75 0.99 -12.02
N ALA A 43 10.96 -0.22 -11.49
CA ALA A 43 10.65 -0.61 -10.10
C ALA A 43 11.00 0.47 -9.07
N PHE A 44 12.17 1.10 -9.23
CA PHE A 44 12.67 2.16 -8.36
C PHE A 44 11.77 3.41 -8.29
N VAL A 45 10.95 3.66 -9.33
CA VAL A 45 10.02 4.80 -9.36
C VAL A 45 8.83 4.57 -8.43
N VAL A 46 8.34 3.32 -8.36
CA VAL A 46 7.14 2.97 -7.56
C VAL A 46 7.51 2.50 -6.16
N PHE A 47 8.75 2.08 -5.96
CA PHE A 47 9.26 1.58 -4.69
C PHE A 47 8.93 2.49 -3.48
N PRO A 48 9.13 3.82 -3.52
CA PRO A 48 8.79 4.68 -2.39
C PRO A 48 7.29 4.67 -2.08
N ALA A 49 6.43 4.66 -3.09
CA ALA A 49 4.98 4.57 -2.91
C ALA A 49 4.55 3.21 -2.33
N ALA A 50 5.18 2.11 -2.75
CA ALA A 50 4.94 0.79 -2.19
C ALA A 50 5.34 0.71 -0.71
N LYS A 51 6.49 1.31 -0.35
CA LYS A 51 6.95 1.40 1.04
C LYS A 51 6.03 2.27 1.90
N ALA A 52 5.58 3.40 1.37
CA ALA A 52 4.60 4.26 2.03
C ALA A 52 3.27 3.54 2.29
N TYR A 53 2.81 2.72 1.33
CA TYR A 53 1.61 1.92 1.49
C TYR A 53 1.73 0.88 2.61
N GLU A 54 2.88 0.19 2.72
CA GLU A 54 3.12 -0.71 3.86
C GLU A 54 3.09 0.04 5.20
N GLY A 55 3.72 1.21 5.30
CA GLY A 55 3.70 2.05 6.50
C GLY A 55 2.29 2.48 6.88
N PHE A 56 1.52 2.96 5.91
CA PHE A 56 0.12 3.36 6.10
C PHE A 56 -0.72 2.20 6.67
N LEU A 57 -0.57 0.98 6.11
CA LEU A 57 -1.29 -0.18 6.60
C LEU A 57 -0.88 -0.56 8.03
N LYS A 58 0.43 -0.53 8.35
CA LYS A 58 0.88 -0.77 9.73
C LYS A 58 0.24 0.23 10.70
N LYS A 59 0.21 1.52 10.34
CA LYS A 59 -0.39 2.56 11.19
C LYS A 59 -1.89 2.34 11.37
N LEU A 60 -2.60 2.07 10.27
CA LEU A 60 -4.03 1.73 10.31
C LEU A 60 -4.33 0.54 11.21
N PHE A 61 -3.54 -0.53 11.11
CA PHE A 61 -3.78 -1.71 11.92
C PHE A 61 -3.46 -1.49 13.41
N LEU A 62 -2.47 -0.65 13.71
CA LEU A 62 -2.17 -0.25 15.09
C LEU A 62 -3.32 0.57 15.67
N ASP A 63 -3.81 1.57 14.95
CA ASP A 63 -4.87 2.46 15.41
C ASP A 63 -6.22 1.74 15.59
N LEU A 64 -6.45 0.68 14.81
CA LEU A 64 -7.61 -0.21 14.96
C LEU A 64 -7.42 -1.28 16.06
N GLY A 65 -6.25 -1.33 16.71
CA GLY A 65 -5.93 -2.32 17.74
C GLY A 65 -5.76 -3.75 17.20
N TRP A 66 -5.56 -3.91 15.89
CA TRP A 66 -5.40 -5.22 15.26
C TRP A 66 -3.99 -5.78 15.37
N ILE A 67 -3.00 -4.90 15.59
CA ILE A 67 -1.62 -5.24 15.90
C ILE A 67 -1.16 -4.43 17.11
N THR A 68 -0.09 -4.88 17.77
CA THR A 68 0.49 -4.20 18.93
C THR A 68 1.55 -3.17 18.54
N GLU A 69 1.95 -2.29 19.46
CA GLU A 69 3.12 -1.41 19.26
C GLU A 69 4.40 -2.21 18.99
N ASN A 70 4.55 -3.38 19.63
CA ASN A 70 5.67 -4.28 19.38
C ASN A 70 5.66 -4.81 17.94
N ASP A 71 4.50 -5.05 17.34
CA ASP A 71 4.38 -5.41 15.92
C ASP A 71 4.68 -4.20 15.01
N TYR A 72 4.26 -3.02 15.43
CA TYR A 72 4.47 -1.77 14.71
C TYR A 72 5.95 -1.42 14.59
N PHE A 73 6.67 -1.37 15.70
CA PHE A 73 8.11 -1.07 15.73
C PHE A 73 9.00 -2.29 15.47
N GLY A 74 8.47 -3.49 15.66
CA GLY A 74 9.20 -4.75 15.50
C GLY A 74 9.48 -5.11 14.05
N LYS A 75 10.53 -5.94 13.86
CA LYS A 75 10.97 -6.45 12.55
C LYS A 75 10.25 -7.73 12.10
N ARG A 76 9.45 -8.33 12.99
CA ARG A 76 8.81 -9.64 12.78
C ARG A 76 7.48 -9.53 12.03
N PHE A 77 6.66 -8.54 12.35
CA PHE A 77 5.37 -8.36 11.69
C PHE A 77 5.55 -7.97 10.23
N ARG A 78 4.87 -8.70 9.32
CA ARG A 78 4.92 -8.49 7.88
C ARG A 78 3.52 -8.30 7.33
N ILE A 79 3.26 -7.15 6.71
CA ILE A 79 1.97 -6.84 6.07
C ILE A 79 1.57 -7.94 5.08
N GLY A 80 2.52 -8.43 4.28
CA GLY A 80 2.26 -9.49 3.32
C GLY A 80 1.76 -10.79 3.94
N LYS A 81 2.23 -11.16 5.14
CA LYS A 81 1.75 -12.34 5.86
C LYS A 81 0.37 -12.06 6.48
N ALA A 82 0.23 -10.90 7.12
CA ALA A 82 -0.99 -10.50 7.81
C ALA A 82 -2.20 -10.34 6.88
N LEU A 83 -1.98 -9.91 5.63
CA LEU A 83 -3.03 -9.72 4.63
C LEU A 83 -3.23 -10.92 3.71
N ASN A 84 -2.48 -12.02 3.85
CA ASN A 84 -2.60 -13.16 2.93
C ASN A 84 -3.83 -14.02 3.27
N PRO A 85 -4.86 -14.06 2.40
CA PRO A 85 -6.05 -14.89 2.62
C PRO A 85 -5.76 -16.39 2.48
N SER A 86 -4.66 -16.76 1.81
CA SER A 86 -4.26 -18.15 1.58
C SER A 86 -3.26 -18.65 2.63
N LEU A 87 -3.10 -17.93 3.75
CA LEU A 87 -2.25 -18.38 4.84
C LEU A 87 -2.94 -19.53 5.60
N GLU A 88 -2.15 -20.51 6.05
CA GLU A 88 -2.64 -21.64 6.86
C GLU A 88 -3.55 -21.15 8.00
N PRO A 89 -4.70 -21.82 8.24
CA PRO A 89 -5.71 -21.34 9.19
C PRO A 89 -5.15 -21.00 10.57
N GLU A 90 -4.24 -21.80 11.11
CA GLU A 90 -3.64 -21.61 12.43
C GLU A 90 -2.76 -20.35 12.47
N LEU A 91 -2.01 -20.08 11.40
CA LEU A 91 -1.19 -18.89 11.26
C LEU A 91 -2.03 -17.64 11.02
N ARG A 92 -3.13 -17.77 10.26
CA ARG A 92 -4.07 -16.70 9.97
C ARG A 92 -4.87 -16.31 11.20
N GLN A 93 -5.26 -17.25 12.06
CA GLN A 93 -5.89 -16.94 13.34
C GLN A 93 -4.94 -16.20 14.29
N ARG A 94 -3.66 -16.57 14.32
CA ARG A 94 -2.68 -15.98 15.24
C ARG A 94 -2.17 -14.61 14.80
N GLU A 95 -1.92 -14.42 13.50
CA GLU A 95 -1.19 -13.26 12.97
C GLU A 95 -1.94 -12.54 11.83
N GLY A 96 -3.11 -13.04 11.43
CA GLY A 96 -3.89 -12.51 10.32
C GLY A 96 -4.65 -11.25 10.69
N VAL A 97 -4.53 -10.26 9.82
CA VAL A 97 -5.35 -9.04 9.82
C VAL A 97 -6.46 -9.12 8.76
N TYR A 98 -6.26 -9.94 7.71
CA TYR A 98 -7.26 -10.13 6.65
C TYR A 98 -8.66 -10.43 7.21
N ASP A 99 -8.78 -11.45 8.07
CA ASP A 99 -10.08 -11.86 8.62
C ASP A 99 -10.69 -10.77 9.52
N LYS A 100 -9.86 -10.02 10.27
CA LYS A 100 -10.30 -8.88 11.09
C LYS A 100 -10.92 -7.79 10.22
N ILE A 101 -10.36 -7.52 9.04
CA ILE A 101 -10.94 -6.58 8.08
C ILE A 101 -12.28 -7.10 7.57
N VAL A 102 -12.35 -8.39 7.21
CA VAL A 102 -13.58 -9.01 6.70
C VAL A 102 -14.70 -8.92 7.73
N GLU A 103 -14.41 -9.25 8.99
CA GLU A 103 -15.36 -9.19 10.09
C GLU A 103 -15.80 -7.76 10.38
N PHE A 104 -14.85 -6.81 10.48
CA PHE A 104 -15.14 -5.41 10.77
C PHE A 104 -15.95 -4.73 9.67
N CYS A 105 -15.64 -5.02 8.40
CA CYS A 105 -16.31 -4.41 7.25
C CYS A 105 -17.57 -5.19 6.82
N ARG A 106 -17.80 -6.38 7.40
CA ARG A 106 -18.85 -7.33 6.99
C ARG A 106 -18.79 -7.65 5.49
N GLY A 107 -17.59 -7.83 4.98
CA GLY A 107 -17.34 -7.97 3.55
C GLY A 107 -15.86 -8.14 3.24
N ARG A 108 -15.57 -8.87 2.17
CA ARG A 108 -14.21 -9.25 1.77
C ARG A 108 -13.60 -8.31 0.74
N GLU A 109 -14.39 -7.39 0.20
CA GLU A 109 -14.01 -6.47 -0.87
C GLU A 109 -12.82 -5.59 -0.46
N LEU A 110 -12.87 -5.00 0.73
CA LEU A 110 -11.79 -4.16 1.22
C LEU A 110 -10.53 -4.98 1.53
N ALA A 111 -10.70 -6.14 2.18
CA ALA A 111 -9.57 -7.01 2.52
C ALA A 111 -8.85 -7.51 1.25
N ASP A 112 -9.62 -7.95 0.25
CA ASP A 112 -9.12 -8.36 -1.07
C ASP A 112 -8.43 -7.20 -1.78
N GLU A 113 -9.02 -6.00 -1.80
CA GLU A 113 -8.41 -4.82 -2.42
C GLU A 113 -7.07 -4.46 -1.77
N LEU A 114 -7.00 -4.41 -0.43
CA LEU A 114 -5.77 -4.07 0.28
C LEU A 114 -4.65 -5.10 0.03
N TRP A 115 -5.02 -6.39 0.00
CA TRP A 115 -4.11 -7.49 -0.32
C TRP A 115 -3.61 -7.42 -1.77
N GLU A 116 -4.49 -7.22 -2.74
CA GLU A 116 -4.13 -7.10 -4.15
C GLU A 116 -3.20 -5.91 -4.41
N VAL A 117 -3.48 -4.76 -3.77
CA VAL A 117 -2.60 -3.59 -3.87
C VAL A 117 -1.22 -3.90 -3.30
N TRP A 118 -1.13 -4.55 -2.14
CA TRP A 118 0.16 -4.94 -1.56
C TRP A 118 0.93 -5.90 -2.50
N LYS A 119 0.26 -6.90 -3.07
CA LYS A 119 0.87 -7.84 -4.03
C LYS A 119 1.38 -7.16 -5.29
N GLN A 120 0.61 -6.23 -5.84
CA GLN A 120 0.99 -5.54 -7.08
C GLN A 120 2.09 -4.51 -6.83
N ALA A 121 1.98 -3.72 -5.76
CA ALA A 121 2.91 -2.64 -5.49
C ALA A 121 4.24 -3.13 -4.89
N ARG A 122 4.20 -4.06 -3.93
CA ARG A 122 5.40 -4.51 -3.20
C ARG A 122 5.88 -5.86 -3.71
N ASN A 123 5.02 -6.89 -3.72
CA ASN A 123 5.49 -8.24 -4.07
C ASN A 123 6.04 -8.29 -5.51
N SER A 124 5.36 -7.63 -6.45
CA SER A 124 5.78 -7.61 -7.86
C SER A 124 6.95 -6.67 -8.16
N THR A 125 7.24 -5.71 -7.28
CA THR A 125 8.36 -4.76 -7.44
C THR A 125 9.68 -5.31 -6.89
N PHE A 126 9.61 -6.17 -5.87
CA PHE A 126 10.80 -6.71 -5.19
C PHE A 126 11.19 -8.12 -5.63
N HIS A 127 10.24 -8.95 -6.08
CA HIS A 127 10.54 -10.32 -6.47
C HIS A 127 10.81 -10.42 -7.97
N TRP A 128 11.98 -10.97 -8.31
CA TRP A 128 12.29 -11.40 -9.66
C TRP A 128 11.54 -12.70 -9.97
N PHE A 129 10.55 -12.64 -10.87
CA PHE A 129 9.85 -13.82 -11.35
C PHE A 129 10.48 -14.27 -12.68
N GLY A 130 11.04 -15.48 -12.69
CA GLY A 130 11.57 -16.11 -13.91
C GLY A 130 10.43 -16.51 -14.86
N PHE A 131 10.30 -15.77 -15.96
CA PHE A 131 9.42 -15.96 -17.13
C PHE A 131 7.89 -16.15 -16.90
N PRO A 132 7.02 -15.40 -17.64
CA PRO A 132 7.32 -14.28 -18.50
C PRO A 132 7.71 -13.08 -17.62
N ARG A 133 8.84 -12.45 -17.98
CA ARG A 133 9.54 -11.42 -17.19
C ARG A 133 8.56 -10.35 -16.70
N ARG A 134 8.18 -10.37 -15.42
CA ARG A 134 7.45 -9.27 -14.76
C ARG A 134 8.42 -8.10 -14.58
N LYS A 135 8.63 -7.35 -15.65
CA LYS A 135 9.34 -6.06 -15.63
C LYS A 135 8.34 -4.95 -15.40
N MET A 136 8.74 -3.86 -14.77
CA MET A 136 7.91 -2.67 -14.71
C MET A 136 8.33 -1.65 -15.79
N PRO A 137 7.70 -1.65 -16.99
CA PRO A 137 7.99 -0.64 -17.99
C PRO A 137 7.52 0.73 -17.52
N PHE A 138 8.14 1.80 -18.01
CA PHE A 138 7.78 3.18 -17.64
C PHE A 138 6.27 3.48 -17.79
N ARG A 139 5.59 2.90 -18.77
CA ARG A 139 4.13 3.05 -18.92
C ARG A 139 3.33 2.54 -17.71
N MET A 140 3.85 1.54 -16.98
CA MET A 140 3.20 0.95 -15.81
C MET A 140 3.51 1.72 -14.51
N THR A 141 4.54 2.58 -14.48
CA THR A 141 4.74 3.51 -13.36
C THR A 141 3.67 4.60 -13.35
N ARG A 142 3.19 4.99 -14.54
CA ARG A 142 2.08 5.94 -14.71
C ARG A 142 0.75 5.27 -14.35
N PRO A 143 -0.08 5.87 -13.48
CA PRO A 143 -1.40 5.34 -13.17
C PRO A 143 -2.25 5.32 -14.45
N LYS A 144 -2.64 4.12 -14.91
CA LYS A 144 -3.39 3.91 -16.18
C LYS A 144 -4.82 4.46 -16.15
N LYS A 145 -5.39 4.60 -14.95
CA LYS A 145 -6.60 5.35 -14.59
C LYS A 145 -6.33 5.90 -13.18
N LYS A 146 -6.90 7.06 -12.83
CA LYS A 146 -6.81 7.70 -11.50
C LYS A 146 -6.74 6.61 -10.44
N TRP A 147 -5.62 6.53 -9.74
CA TRP A 147 -5.39 5.62 -8.64
C TRP A 147 -6.63 5.62 -7.72
N PRO A 148 -7.43 4.54 -7.71
CA PRO A 148 -8.80 4.58 -7.19
C PRO A 148 -8.90 5.06 -5.74
N TRP A 149 -7.86 4.83 -4.94
CA TRP A 149 -7.82 5.22 -3.53
C TRP A 149 -7.38 6.65 -3.26
N LEU A 150 -6.81 7.34 -4.26
CA LEU A 150 -6.58 8.77 -4.17
C LEU A 150 -7.86 9.56 -4.49
N SER A 151 -8.76 9.05 -5.34
CA SER A 151 -9.97 9.76 -5.77
C SER A 151 -11.23 9.50 -4.95
N ARG A 152 -11.24 8.50 -4.06
CA ARG A 152 -12.39 8.23 -3.19
C ARG A 152 -12.38 9.17 -1.98
N ARG A 153 -13.49 9.86 -1.77
CA ARG A 153 -13.74 10.75 -0.63
C ARG A 153 -13.88 9.88 0.62
N TRP A 154 -12.81 9.76 1.41
CA TRP A 154 -12.81 9.12 2.73
C TRP A 154 -13.52 10.00 3.76
N THR A 155 -14.83 10.24 3.58
CA THR A 155 -15.65 10.94 4.57
C THR A 155 -16.97 10.19 4.71
N ARG A 156 -16.98 9.16 5.57
CA ARG A 156 -18.20 8.80 6.29
C ARG A 156 -17.99 9.21 7.74
N PRO A 157 -18.86 10.06 8.32
CA PRO A 157 -18.78 10.40 9.73
C PRO A 157 -18.97 9.12 10.54
N LEU A 158 -18.12 8.92 11.55
CA LEU A 158 -18.38 8.01 12.66
C LEU A 158 -19.73 8.42 13.28
N ARG A 159 -20.81 7.74 12.91
CA ARG A 159 -22.07 7.87 13.65
C ARG A 159 -21.94 7.00 14.89
N SER A 160 -22.03 7.69 16.01
CA SER A 160 -22.08 7.19 17.37
C SER A 160 -22.89 5.90 17.51
N VAL A 161 -22.27 4.94 18.20
CA VAL A 161 -22.94 3.82 18.86
C VAL A 161 -24.04 4.37 19.78
N LYS A 162 -25.26 3.90 19.57
CA LYS A 162 -26.27 3.71 20.61
C LYS A 162 -26.82 2.29 20.44
#